data_AF-A0AA96X582-F1
#
_entry.id   AF-A0AA96X582-F1
#
_cell.length_a   1.000
_cell.length_b   1.000
_cell.length_c   1.000
_cell.angle_alpha   90.00
_cell.angle_beta   90.00
_cell.angle_gamma   90.00
#
_symmetry.space_group_name_H-M   'P 1'
#
loop_
_entity.id
_entity.type
_entity.pdbx_description
1 polymer ?
#
loop_
_entity_poly.entity_id
_entity_poly.type
_entity_poly.pdbx_seq_one_letter_code
_entity_poly.pdbx_strand_id
1 'polypeptide(L)'
;MIACGYLRRYESFKLLAGVAVAPDHQGQGVARQLLMLLAERFDSDTYTFPYDHLEPFYSSLGFERVEVNELSGPVGDLFRSYVKQGRSILAMVYR
;
A
#
# COMPACT_ATOMS: atom_id res chain seq x y z
N MET A 1 8.94 7.43 18.34
CA MET A 1 8.75 7.22 16.88
C MET A 1 7.37 7.75 16.53
N ILE A 2 7.26 8.72 15.62
CA ILE A 2 5.98 9.38 15.29
C ILE A 2 5.23 8.73 14.12
N ALA A 3 5.95 8.04 13.23
CA ALA A 3 5.38 7.23 12.16
C ALA A 3 6.40 6.17 11.71
N CYS A 4 5.90 5.11 11.07
CA CYS A 4 6.69 4.07 10.43
C CYS A 4 6.01 3.56 9.16
N GLY A 5 6.82 3.09 8.21
CA GLY A 5 6.38 2.49 6.96
C GLY A 5 7.19 1.23 6.71
N TYR A 6 6.54 0.17 6.26
CA TYR A 6 7.19 -1.11 5.97
C TYR A 6 7.03 -1.46 4.49
N LEU A 7 8.14 -1.35 3.75
CA LEU A 7 8.24 -1.77 2.36
C LEU A 7 8.92 -3.14 2.32
N ARG A 8 8.13 -4.18 2.03
CA ARG A 8 8.63 -5.54 1.88
C ARG A 8 9.01 -5.79 0.42
N ARG A 9 10.21 -6.30 0.19
CA ARG A 9 10.65 -6.73 -1.14
C ARG A 9 10.42 -8.23 -1.31
N TYR A 10 9.75 -8.58 -2.39
CA TYR A 10 9.66 -9.94 -2.92
C TYR A 10 10.55 -10.03 -4.16
N GLU A 11 10.69 -11.23 -4.73
CA GLU A 11 11.54 -11.45 -5.90
C GLU A 11 11.10 -10.63 -7.11
N SER A 12 9.79 -10.52 -7.36
CA SER A 12 9.22 -9.87 -8.54
C SER A 12 8.43 -8.59 -8.26
N PHE A 13 8.23 -8.21 -7.01
CA PHE A 13 7.43 -7.03 -6.64
C PHE A 13 7.80 -6.48 -5.26
N LYS A 14 7.35 -5.27 -4.95
CA LYS A 14 7.41 -4.69 -3.61
C LYS A 14 6.00 -4.52 -3.06
N LEU A 15 5.85 -4.70 -1.76
CA LEU A 15 4.61 -4.46 -1.05
C LEU A 15 4.83 -3.43 0.05
N LEU A 16 4.14 -2.30 -0.04
CA LEU A 16 3.96 -1.40 1.10
C LEU A 16 2.95 -2.05 2.06
N ALA A 17 3.47 -2.83 2.99
CA ALA A 17 2.66 -3.75 3.81
C ALA A 17 2.09 -3.10 5.07
N GLY A 18 2.59 -1.92 5.47
CA GLY A 18 2.05 -1.20 6.62
C GLY A 18 2.58 0.23 6.71
N VAL A 19 1.68 1.14 7.09
CA VAL A 19 1.99 2.53 7.43
C VAL A 19 1.25 2.82 8.73
N ALA A 20 1.98 3.26 9.75
CA ALA A 20 1.39 3.64 11.02
C ALA A 20 1.89 5.02 11.43
N VAL A 21 0.98 5.83 11.97
CA VAL A 21 1.27 7.14 12.55
C VAL A 21 0.76 7.11 13.98
N ALA A 22 1.56 7.62 14.92
CA ALA A 22 1.19 7.73 16.32
C ALA A 22 -0.15 8.51 16.44
N PRO A 23 -1.10 8.08 17.31
CA PRO A 23 -2.44 8.65 17.36
C PRO A 23 -2.49 10.18 17.44
N ASP A 24 -1.64 10.77 18.28
CA ASP A 24 -1.56 12.23 18.50
C ASP A 24 -1.02 13.02 17.28
N HIS A 25 -0.56 12.32 16.25
CA HIS A 25 0.01 12.87 15.02
C HIS A 25 -0.78 12.48 13.76
N GLN A 26 -1.89 11.76 13.90
CA GLN A 26 -2.78 11.44 12.78
C GLN A 26 -3.52 12.70 12.29
N GLY A 27 -3.95 12.69 11.01
CA GLY A 27 -4.64 13.84 10.40
C GLY A 27 -3.74 15.06 10.09
N GLN A 28 -2.47 15.05 10.49
CA GLN A 28 -1.52 16.16 10.31
C GLN A 28 -0.62 15.99 9.07
N GLY A 29 -0.95 15.07 8.17
CA GLY A 29 -0.17 14.83 6.94
C GLY A 29 1.11 14.01 7.13
N VAL A 30 1.39 13.49 8.33
CA VAL A 30 2.61 12.73 8.63
C VAL A 30 2.76 11.48 7.75
N ALA A 31 1.68 10.72 7.54
CA ALA A 31 1.70 9.55 6.65
C ALA A 31 2.08 9.92 5.21
N ARG A 32 1.56 11.05 4.71
CA ARG A 32 1.90 11.57 3.38
C ARG A 32 3.39 11.95 3.32
N GLN A 33 3.91 12.67 4.31
CA GLN A 33 5.34 13.02 4.35
C GLN A 33 6.24 11.78 4.34
N LEU A 34 5.93 10.81 5.18
CA LEU A 34 6.64 9.53 5.22
C LEU A 34 6.60 8.81 3.86
N LEU A 35 5.43 8.74 3.24
CA LEU A 35 5.29 8.05 1.96
C LEU A 35 5.94 8.80 0.79
N MET A 36 5.97 10.13 0.81
CA MET A 36 6.73 10.92 -0.16
C MET A 36 8.23 10.67 -0.05
N LEU A 37 8.77 10.49 1.16
CA LEU A 37 10.18 10.10 1.36
C LEU A 37 10.45 8.69 0.85
N LEU A 38 9.48 7.77 0.97
CA LEU A 38 9.59 6.41 0.45
C LEU A 38 9.34 6.32 -1.07
N ALA A 39 8.71 7.33 -1.67
CA ALA A 39 8.32 7.33 -3.08
C ALA A 39 9.51 7.16 -4.03
N GLU A 40 10.71 7.62 -3.65
CA GLU A 40 11.95 7.36 -4.40
C GLU A 40 12.27 5.87 -4.58
N ARG A 41 11.66 5.00 -3.77
CA ARG A 41 11.83 3.54 -3.84
C ARG A 41 10.68 2.84 -4.56
N PHE A 42 9.62 3.57 -4.91
CA PHE A 42 8.46 3.02 -5.59
C PHE A 42 8.70 2.98 -7.10
N ASP A 43 8.05 2.02 -7.74
CA ASP A 43 8.08 1.76 -9.17
C ASP A 43 6.80 1.03 -9.57
N SER A 44 6.66 0.71 -10.86
CA SER A 44 5.48 0.02 -11.43
C SER A 44 5.20 -1.36 -10.85
N ASP A 45 6.14 -1.93 -10.09
CA ASP A 45 6.00 -3.22 -9.39
C ASP A 45 5.82 -3.04 -7.88
N THR A 46 5.48 -1.83 -7.43
CA THR A 46 5.19 -1.52 -6.03
C THR A 46 3.69 -1.50 -5.78
N TYR A 47 3.23 -2.44 -4.96
CA TYR A 47 1.83 -2.64 -4.61
C TYR A 47 1.55 -2.21 -3.16
N THR A 48 0.28 -1.93 -2.87
CA THR A 48 -0.24 -1.72 -1.53
C THR A 48 -1.64 -2.33 -1.43
N PHE A 49 -1.99 -2.84 -0.25
CA PHE A 49 -3.30 -3.44 0.02
C PHE A 49 -4.06 -2.66 1.10
N PRO A 50 -4.48 -1.42 0.80
CA PRO A 50 -5.11 -0.56 1.79
C PRO A 50 -6.56 -0.99 2.04
N TYR A 51 -7.07 -0.63 3.22
CA TYR A 51 -8.51 -0.69 3.46
C TYR A 51 -9.25 0.23 2.50
N ASP A 52 -10.48 -0.13 2.12
CA ASP A 52 -11.25 0.57 1.08
C ASP A 52 -11.37 2.08 1.32
N HIS A 53 -11.58 2.51 2.57
CA HIS A 53 -11.71 3.93 2.93
C HIS A 53 -10.41 4.73 2.76
N LEU A 54 -9.26 4.08 2.56
CA LEU A 54 -7.97 4.71 2.33
C LEU A 54 -7.65 4.84 0.83
N GLU A 55 -8.50 4.36 -0.07
CA GLU A 55 -8.32 4.51 -1.53
C GLU A 55 -8.00 5.96 -1.93
N PRO A 56 -8.78 6.99 -1.51
CA PRO A 56 -8.48 8.37 -1.91
C PRO A 56 -7.12 8.86 -1.42
N PHE A 57 -6.67 8.39 -0.25
CA PHE A 57 -5.38 8.74 0.31
C PHE A 57 -4.24 8.17 -0.55
N TYR A 58 -4.29 6.88 -0.87
CA TYR A 58 -3.25 6.24 -1.71
C TYR A 58 -3.30 6.74 -3.16
N SER A 59 -4.49 7.01 -3.72
CA SER A 59 -4.62 7.63 -5.03
C SER A 59 -3.95 9.00 -5.11
N SER A 60 -4.07 9.81 -4.04
CA SER A 60 -3.40 11.11 -3.96
C SER A 60 -1.86 11.04 -3.90
N LEU A 61 -1.30 9.83 -3.79
CA LEU A 61 0.14 9.55 -3.72
C LEU A 61 0.66 8.85 -4.97
N GLY A 62 -0.15 8.69 -6.03
CA GLY A 62 0.26 8.02 -7.27
C GLY A 62 -0.01 6.51 -7.29
N PHE A 63 -0.88 6.01 -6.41
CA PHE A 63 -1.35 4.62 -6.52
C PHE A 63 -2.65 4.56 -7.33
N GLU A 64 -2.73 3.61 -8.24
CA GLU A 64 -3.94 3.31 -8.99
C GLU A 64 -4.53 1.98 -8.54
N ARG A 65 -5.87 1.89 -8.53
CA ARG A 65 -6.57 0.63 -8.27
C ARG A 65 -6.23 -0.39 -9.38
N VAL A 66 -6.01 -1.63 -8.98
CA VAL A 66 -5.79 -2.75 -9.90
C VAL A 66 -6.91 -3.76 -9.73
N GLU A 67 -7.47 -4.22 -10.84
CA GLU A 67 -8.49 -5.24 -10.79
C GLU A 67 -7.90 -6.58 -10.40
N VAL A 68 -8.64 -7.36 -9.61
CA VAL A 68 -8.15 -8.65 -9.07
C VAL A 68 -7.74 -9.62 -10.18
N ASN A 69 -8.40 -9.53 -11.33
CA ASN A 69 -8.11 -10.35 -12.51
C ASN A 69 -6.77 -10.00 -13.17
N GLU A 70 -6.26 -8.79 -12.96
CA GLU A 70 -4.96 -8.34 -13.48
C GLU A 70 -3.80 -8.73 -12.54
N LEU A 71 -4.10 -9.02 -11.26
CA LEU A 71 -3.14 -9.52 -10.27
C LEU A 71 -2.83 -11.00 -10.53
N SER A 72 -1.88 -11.22 -11.42
CA SER A 72 -1.32 -12.55 -11.70
C SER A 72 -0.08 -12.84 -10.85
N GLY A 73 0.28 -14.12 -10.75
CA GLY A 73 1.49 -14.55 -10.06
C GLY A 73 1.51 -14.27 -8.55
N PRO A 74 2.71 -14.12 -7.96
CA PRO A 74 2.90 -14.05 -6.51
C PRO A 74 2.14 -12.93 -5.79
N VAL A 75 1.97 -11.77 -6.42
CA VAL A 75 1.23 -10.64 -5.84
C VAL A 75 -0.26 -10.94 -5.72
N GLY A 76 -0.85 -11.59 -6.73
CA GLY A 76 -2.25 -12.00 -6.72
C GLY A 76 -2.54 -13.08 -5.69
N ASP A 77 -1.65 -14.06 -5.55
CA ASP A 77 -1.77 -15.09 -4.52
C ASP A 77 -1.74 -14.51 -3.11
N LEU A 78 -0.85 -13.54 -2.88
CA LEU A 78 -0.77 -12.82 -1.63
C LEU A 78 -2.05 -12.01 -1.36
N PHE A 79 -2.54 -11.25 -2.35
CA PHE A 79 -3.77 -10.48 -2.21
C PHE A 79 -4.97 -11.38 -1.84
N ARG A 80 -5.15 -12.49 -2.57
CA ARG A 80 -6.22 -13.47 -2.31
C ARG A 80 -6.13 -14.06 -0.91
N SER A 81 -4.92 -14.26 -0.36
CA SER A 81 -4.72 -14.72 1.01
C SER A 81 -5.23 -13.71 2.06
N TYR A 82 -5.02 -12.42 1.83
CA TYR A 82 -5.53 -11.37 2.74
C TYR A 82 -7.05 -11.23 2.66
N VAL A 83 -7.63 -11.30 1.46
CA VAL A 83 -9.09 -11.26 1.26
C VAL A 83 -9.77 -12.45 1.94
N LYS A 84 -9.18 -13.66 1.84
CA LYS A 84 -9.70 -14.87 2.53
C LYS A 84 -9.73 -14.74 4.06
N GLN A 85 -8.95 -13.84 4.65
CA GLN A 85 -8.98 -13.54 6.09
C GLN A 85 -10.13 -12.59 6.48
N GLY A 86 -11.00 -12.22 5.54
CA GLY A 86 -12.16 -11.34 5.79
C GLY A 86 -11.82 -9.85 5.84
N ARG A 87 -10.67 -9.44 5.28
CA ARG A 87 -10.28 -8.03 5.23
C ARG A 87 -10.96 -7.31 4.06
N SER A 88 -11.56 -6.15 4.32
CA SER A 88 -12.10 -5.25 3.28
C SER A 88 -10.97 -4.37 2.75
N ILE A 89 -10.24 -4.88 1.76
CA ILE A 89 -9.06 -4.25 1.19
C ILE A 89 -9.14 -4.20 -0.33
N LEU A 90 -8.45 -3.23 -0.90
CA LEU A 90 -8.23 -3.09 -2.32
C LEU A 90 -6.81 -3.51 -2.68
N ALA A 91 -6.57 -3.74 -3.97
CA ALA A 91 -5.23 -3.80 -4.51
C ALA A 91 -4.94 -2.53 -5.28
N MET A 92 -3.80 -1.91 -5.01
CA MET A 92 -3.35 -0.74 -5.74
C MET A 92 -1.87 -0.87 -6.11
N VAL A 93 -1.46 -0.26 -7.22
CA VAL A 93 -0.09 -0.25 -7.75
C VAL A 93 0.38 1.18 -8.00
N TYR A 94 1.66 1.45 -7.77
CA TYR A 94 2.24 2.78 -7.98
C TYR A 94 2.50 3.06 -9.48
N ARG A 95 2.01 4.20 -10.00
CA ARG A 95 2.12 4.62 -11.40
C ARG A 95 2.24 6.14 -11.56
#